data_AF-A0A3M6BFX4-F1
#
_entry.id   AF-A0A3M6BFX4-F1
#
_cell.length_a   1.000
_cell.length_b   1.000
_cell.length_c   1.000
_cell.angle_alpha   90.00
_cell.angle_beta   90.00
_cell.angle_gamma   90.00
#
_symmetry.space_group_name_H-M   'P 1'
#
loop_
_entity.id
_entity.type
_entity.pdbx_description
1 polymer ?
#
loop_
_entity_poly.entity_id
_entity_poly.type
_entity_poly.pdbx_seq_one_letter_code
_entity_poly.pdbx_strand_id
1 'polypeptide(L)'
;MALSACFKESFMTFSFVAKASILMLFLGSTLYVHLRGRARLPLLRQFVNHSALFAPYNALMYLFSRVPSEPYLDRSKFPELDILKDNWEAIRDEAMHLFDEGYIRAAEKNNDAGFGSFFKKGWKRFYLKWYDKALPSAEALCPKTVEL
;
A
#
# COMPACT_ATOMS: atom_id res chain seq x y z
N MET A 1 -1.23 53.12 -20.43
CA MET A 1 -0.96 51.98 -21.34
C MET A 1 0.27 51.17 -20.91
N ALA A 2 1.42 51.81 -20.63
CA ALA A 2 2.65 51.13 -20.18
C ALA A 2 2.53 50.34 -18.86
N LEU A 3 1.80 50.86 -17.86
CA LEU A 3 1.62 50.17 -16.57
C LEU A 3 0.82 48.85 -16.72
N SER A 4 -0.12 48.80 -17.66
CA SER A 4 -0.92 47.60 -17.96
C SER A 4 -0.12 46.55 -18.73
N ALA A 5 0.82 46.98 -19.58
CA ALA A 5 1.73 46.09 -20.29
C ALA A 5 2.75 45.43 -19.34
N CYS A 6 3.38 46.22 -18.45
CA CYS A 6 4.30 45.71 -17.43
C CYS A 6 3.61 44.73 -16.45
N PHE A 7 2.37 45.02 -16.04
CA PHE A 7 1.59 44.09 -15.21
C PHE A 7 1.27 42.78 -15.95
N LYS A 8 0.92 42.84 -17.24
CA LYS A 8 0.69 41.65 -18.07
C LYS A 8 1.96 40.82 -18.28
N GLU A 9 3.09 41.46 -18.52
CA GLU A 9 4.39 40.78 -18.65
C GLU A 9 4.76 40.08 -17.33
N SER A 10 4.66 40.78 -16.19
CA SER A 10 4.96 40.21 -14.88
C SER A 10 4.04 39.03 -14.53
N PHE A 11 2.75 39.11 -14.88
CA PHE A 11 1.79 38.01 -14.73
C PHE A 11 2.11 36.82 -15.66
N MET A 12 2.50 37.07 -16.91
CA MET A 12 2.92 36.02 -17.85
C MET A 12 4.18 35.31 -17.38
N THR A 13 5.18 36.06 -16.89
CA THR A 13 6.41 35.50 -16.32
C THR A 13 6.13 34.67 -15.08
N PHE A 14 5.30 35.16 -14.15
CA PHE A 14 4.89 34.40 -12.98
C PHE A 14 4.16 33.11 -13.35
N SER A 15 3.22 33.17 -14.31
CA SER A 15 2.49 32.00 -14.80
C SER A 15 3.42 30.95 -15.41
N PHE A 16 4.41 31.39 -16.19
CA PHE A 16 5.41 30.51 -16.78
C PHE A 16 6.27 29.84 -15.71
N VAL A 17 6.80 30.62 -14.76
CA VAL A 17 7.63 30.11 -13.66
C VAL A 17 6.85 29.10 -12.81
N ALA A 18 5.58 29.39 -12.48
CA ALA A 18 4.74 28.48 -11.71
C ALA A 18 4.51 27.14 -12.44
N LYS A 19 4.14 27.18 -13.72
CA LYS A 19 3.95 25.97 -14.54
C LYS A 19 5.24 25.17 -14.68
N ALA A 20 6.36 25.84 -14.94
CA ALA A 20 7.66 25.19 -15.04
C ALA A 20 8.07 24.53 -13.72
N SER A 21 7.80 25.18 -12.58
CA SER A 21 8.09 24.66 -11.24
C SER A 21 7.29 23.39 -10.96
N ILE A 22 6.00 23.38 -11.27
CA ILE A 22 5.14 22.20 -11.11
C ILE A 22 5.65 21.04 -11.99
N LEU A 23 5.99 21.33 -13.24
CA LEU A 23 6.52 20.31 -14.15
C LEU A 23 7.86 19.75 -13.66
N MET A 24 8.78 20.61 -13.20
CA MET A 24 10.08 20.18 -12.65
C MET A 24 9.92 19.35 -11.38
N LEU A 25 9.01 19.73 -10.47
CA LEU A 25 8.70 18.93 -9.29
C LEU A 25 8.13 17.56 -9.67
N PHE A 26 7.24 17.50 -10.65
CA PHE A 26 6.69 16.24 -11.14
C PHE A 26 7.77 15.34 -11.77
N LEU A 27 8.61 15.90 -12.65
CA LEU A 27 9.68 15.15 -13.30
C LEU A 27 10.74 14.69 -12.30
N GLY A 28 11.15 15.59 -11.41
CA GLY A 28 12.14 15.31 -10.37
C GLY A 28 11.66 14.26 -9.38
N SER A 29 10.41 14.34 -8.92
CA SER A 29 9.83 13.34 -8.02
C SER A 29 9.69 11.97 -8.68
N THR A 30 9.25 11.92 -9.95
CA THR A 30 9.16 10.67 -10.72
C THR A 30 10.53 10.05 -10.93
N LEU A 31 11.55 10.86 -11.27
CA LEU A 31 12.92 10.40 -11.40
C LEU A 31 13.49 9.90 -10.06
N TYR A 32 13.25 10.62 -8.97
CA TYR A 32 13.63 10.18 -7.63
C TYR A 32 13.05 8.81 -7.29
N VAL A 33 11.74 8.63 -7.48
CA VAL A 33 11.06 7.34 -7.23
C VAL A 33 11.64 6.23 -8.13
N HIS A 34 11.89 6.53 -9.41
CA HIS A 34 12.49 5.61 -10.36
C HIS A 34 13.89 5.15 -9.91
N LEU A 35 14.75 6.08 -9.51
CA LEU A 35 16.12 5.80 -9.10
C LEU A 35 16.20 5.12 -7.73
N ARG A 36 15.25 5.40 -6.82
CA ARG A 36 15.10 4.73 -5.53
C ARG A 36 14.78 3.24 -5.69
N GLY A 37 14.02 2.87 -6.71
CA GLY A 37 13.69 1.47 -7.00
C GLY A 37 14.91 0.67 -7.50
N ARG A 38 15.02 -0.59 -7.08
CA ARG A 38 16.00 -1.57 -7.62
C ARG A 38 15.49 -2.24 -8.90
N ALA A 39 14.22 -2.65 -8.91
CA ALA A 39 13.52 -3.13 -10.10
C ALA A 39 12.75 -1.97 -10.72
N ARG A 40 13.07 -1.64 -11.98
CA ARG A 40 12.59 -0.41 -12.62
C ARG A 40 11.84 -0.74 -13.91
N LEU A 41 10.75 -0.02 -14.16
CA LEU A 41 10.16 0.03 -15.48
C LEU A 41 11.08 0.80 -16.44
N PRO A 42 11.00 0.56 -17.76
CA PRO A 42 11.64 1.44 -18.74
C PRO A 42 11.23 2.90 -18.51
N LEU A 43 12.16 3.84 -18.67
CA LEU A 43 12.01 5.23 -18.25
C LEU A 43 10.72 5.88 -18.83
N LEU A 44 10.45 5.70 -20.12
CA LEU A 44 9.24 6.26 -20.75
C LEU A 44 7.95 5.67 -20.17
N ARG A 45 7.95 4.37 -19.86
CA ARG A 45 6.79 3.71 -19.23
C ARG A 45 6.61 4.22 -17.79
N GLN A 46 7.68 4.56 -17.09
CA GLN A 46 7.61 5.10 -15.73
C GLN A 46 6.81 6.41 -15.68
N PHE A 47 6.99 7.31 -16.66
CA PHE A 47 6.29 8.60 -16.69
C PHE A 47 4.83 8.52 -17.12
N VAL A 48 4.43 7.48 -17.86
CA VAL A 48 3.05 7.29 -18.34
C VAL A 48 2.26 6.34 -17.43
N ASN A 49 2.92 5.65 -16.51
CA ASN A 49 2.26 4.77 -15.55
C ASN A 49 1.45 5.57 -14.52
N HIS A 50 0.33 5.00 -14.05
CA HIS A 50 -0.52 5.60 -13.01
C HIS A 50 0.25 5.94 -11.72
N SER A 51 1.32 5.21 -11.42
CA SER A 51 2.20 5.49 -10.28
C SER A 51 2.94 6.83 -10.39
N ALA A 52 3.17 7.35 -11.61
CA ALA A 52 3.86 8.63 -11.84
C ALA A 52 3.05 9.80 -11.29
N LEU A 53 1.72 9.75 -11.43
CA LEU A 53 0.81 10.78 -10.92
C LEU A 53 1.00 11.02 -9.42
N PHE A 54 1.24 9.95 -8.66
CA PHE A 54 1.46 9.99 -7.22
C PHE A 54 2.93 10.14 -6.82
N ALA A 55 3.86 10.25 -7.77
CA ALA A 55 5.29 10.35 -7.47
C ALA A 55 5.66 11.56 -6.59
N PRO A 56 5.09 12.78 -6.75
CA PRO A 56 5.37 13.89 -5.84
C PRO A 56 4.99 13.59 -4.39
N TYR A 57 3.80 13.03 -4.19
CA TYR A 57 3.32 12.64 -2.86
C TYR A 57 4.19 11.53 -2.26
N ASN A 58 4.45 10.48 -3.03
CA ASN A 58 5.31 9.37 -2.60
C ASN A 58 6.73 9.83 -2.28
N ALA A 59 7.29 10.77 -3.06
CA ALA A 59 8.61 11.34 -2.82
C ALA A 59 8.68 12.02 -1.45
N LEU A 60 7.67 12.81 -1.07
CA LEU A 60 7.57 13.39 0.27
C LEU A 60 7.52 12.30 1.34
N MET A 61 6.64 11.30 1.18
CA MET A 61 6.55 10.19 2.12
C MET A 61 7.90 9.47 2.30
N TYR A 62 8.65 9.27 1.22
CA TYR A 62 9.95 8.61 1.28
C TYR A 62 11.05 9.48 1.89
N LEU A 63 11.07 10.78 1.60
CA LEU A 63 12.06 11.72 2.15
C LEU A 63 11.92 11.88 3.66
N PHE A 64 10.70 11.78 4.18
CA PHE A 64 10.42 11.94 5.62
C PHE A 64 10.16 10.62 6.35
N SER A 65 10.25 9.47 5.67
CA SER A 65 10.06 8.17 6.32
C SER A 65 11.32 7.74 7.10
N ARG A 66 11.10 7.29 8.33
CA ARG A 66 12.13 6.64 9.16
C ARG A 66 12.30 5.14 8.82
N VAL A 67 11.38 4.57 8.03
CA VAL A 67 11.41 3.15 7.66
C VAL A 67 12.40 2.94 6.50
N PRO A 68 13.37 2.03 6.64
CA PRO A 68 14.35 1.79 5.59
C PRO A 68 13.71 1.19 4.33
N SER A 69 14.33 1.44 3.18
CA SER A 69 13.87 0.94 1.88
C SER A 69 14.38 -0.48 1.60
N GLU A 70 14.07 -1.41 2.49
CA GLU A 70 14.52 -2.81 2.42
C GLU A 70 13.32 -3.77 2.29
N PRO A 71 13.46 -4.89 1.55
CA PRO A 71 12.37 -5.85 1.37
C PRO A 71 11.93 -6.55 2.66
N TYR A 72 12.87 -6.77 3.58
CA TYR A 72 12.63 -7.43 4.86
C TYR A 72 13.16 -6.53 5.97
N LEU A 73 12.28 -6.13 6.88
CA LEU A 73 12.65 -5.36 8.06
C LEU A 73 13.15 -6.29 9.16
N ASP A 74 14.01 -5.77 10.02
CA ASP A 74 14.48 -6.50 11.19
C ASP A 74 13.29 -6.90 12.09
N ARG A 75 13.20 -8.20 12.39
CA ARG A 75 12.15 -8.81 13.23
C ARG A 75 12.16 -8.24 14.64
N SER A 76 13.31 -7.78 15.14
CA SER A 76 13.44 -7.17 16.47
C SER A 76 12.56 -5.92 16.65
N LYS A 77 12.18 -5.26 15.55
CA LYS A 77 11.31 -4.07 15.54
C LYS A 77 9.83 -4.41 15.73
N PHE A 78 9.47 -5.68 15.75
CA PHE A 78 8.08 -6.15 15.82
C PHE A 78 7.90 -7.20 16.93
N PRO A 79 8.11 -6.85 18.21
CA PRO A 79 7.93 -7.78 19.35
C PRO A 79 6.48 -8.27 19.48
N GLU A 80 5.52 -7.54 18.95
CA GLU A 80 4.09 -7.88 18.96
C GLU A 80 3.80 -9.13 18.14
N LEU A 81 4.69 -9.52 17.23
CA LEU A 81 4.59 -10.76 16.47
C LEU A 81 5.07 -11.98 17.26
N ASP A 82 5.69 -11.80 18.44
CA ASP A 82 6.13 -12.91 19.29
C ASP A 82 4.94 -13.70 19.82
N ILE A 83 3.85 -13.04 20.21
CA ILE A 83 2.63 -13.74 20.66
C ILE A 83 2.08 -14.69 19.59
N LEU A 84 2.10 -14.29 18.32
CA LEU A 84 1.65 -15.13 17.20
C LEU A 84 2.64 -16.27 16.92
N LYS A 85 3.94 -15.99 17.03
CA LYS A 85 5.00 -16.99 16.84
C LYS A 85 4.95 -18.04 17.94
N ASP A 86 4.77 -17.65 19.19
CA ASP A 86 4.82 -18.57 20.34
C ASP A 86 3.55 -19.45 20.41
N ASN A 87 2.43 -18.95 19.88
CA ASN A 87 1.15 -19.68 19.82
C ASN A 87 0.84 -20.28 18.44
N TRP A 88 1.84 -20.42 17.56
CA TRP A 88 1.63 -20.86 16.17
C TRP A 88 0.94 -22.22 16.04
N GLU A 89 1.17 -23.15 16.98
CA GLU A 89 0.53 -24.47 16.98
C GLU A 89 -0.97 -24.36 17.25
N ALA A 90 -1.38 -23.54 18.22
CA ALA A 90 -2.79 -23.31 18.50
C ALA A 90 -3.51 -22.69 17.30
N ILE A 91 -2.88 -21.70 16.65
CA ILE A 91 -3.39 -21.07 15.43
C ILE A 91 -3.52 -22.10 14.31
N ARG A 92 -2.50 -22.93 14.10
CA ARG A 92 -2.51 -24.00 13.10
C ARG A 92 -3.65 -24.97 13.37
N ASP A 93 -3.81 -25.43 14.61
CA ASP A 93 -4.79 -26.45 14.95
C ASP A 93 -6.22 -25.94 14.74
N GLU A 94 -6.53 -24.69 15.11
CA GLU A 94 -7.81 -24.04 14.80
C GLU A 94 -8.01 -23.85 13.27
N ALA A 95 -6.95 -23.49 12.54
CA ALA A 95 -7.02 -23.37 11.08
C ALA A 95 -7.24 -24.71 10.35
N MET A 96 -6.67 -25.81 10.88
CA MET A 96 -6.90 -27.15 10.34
C MET A 96 -8.35 -27.58 10.56
N HIS A 97 -8.92 -27.30 11.75
CA HIS A 97 -10.34 -27.54 12.02
C HIS A 97 -11.26 -26.78 11.04
N LEU A 98 -10.97 -25.50 10.81
CA LEU A 98 -11.71 -24.70 9.81
C LEU A 98 -11.63 -25.29 8.39
N PHE A 99 -10.48 -25.86 8.03
CA PHE A 99 -10.26 -26.45 6.72
C PHE A 99 -11.07 -27.74 6.55
N ASP A 100 -11.01 -28.63 7.54
CA ASP A 100 -11.71 -29.92 7.53
C ASP A 100 -13.22 -29.74 7.46
N GLU A 101 -13.76 -28.71 8.14
CA GLU A 101 -15.19 -28.39 8.14
C GLU A 101 -15.63 -27.51 6.95
N GLY A 102 -14.71 -27.10 6.07
CA GLY A 102 -15.04 -26.34 4.85
C GLY A 102 -15.46 -24.88 5.10
N TYR A 103 -15.04 -24.29 6.22
CA TYR A 103 -15.28 -22.87 6.54
C TYR A 103 -14.34 -21.94 5.77
N ILE A 104 -13.20 -22.43 5.28
CA ILE A 104 -12.29 -21.67 4.42
C ILE A 104 -12.86 -21.64 2.99
N ARG A 105 -13.48 -20.51 2.61
CA ARG A 105 -14.24 -20.37 1.36
C ARG A 105 -13.67 -19.32 0.42
N ALA A 106 -14.00 -19.45 -0.87
CA ALA A 106 -13.81 -18.37 -1.84
C ALA A 106 -14.84 -17.26 -1.58
N ALA A 107 -14.55 -16.02 -1.98
CA ALA A 107 -15.52 -14.94 -1.82
C ALA A 107 -16.79 -15.22 -2.64
N GLU A 108 -17.94 -15.27 -1.97
CA GLU A 108 -19.22 -15.66 -2.59
C GLU A 108 -19.76 -14.63 -3.60
N LYS A 109 -19.39 -13.35 -3.48
CA LYS A 109 -20.06 -12.24 -4.20
C LYS A 109 -19.13 -11.25 -4.92
N ASN A 110 -17.85 -11.56 -5.10
CA ASN A 110 -16.87 -10.59 -5.64
C ASN A 110 -16.86 -9.24 -4.88
N ASN A 111 -17.25 -9.22 -3.61
CA ASN A 111 -17.30 -8.00 -2.78
C ASN A 111 -15.91 -7.51 -2.35
N ASP A 112 -14.85 -8.13 -2.86
CA ASP A 112 -13.46 -7.85 -2.54
C ASP A 112 -12.69 -7.47 -3.79
N ALA A 113 -12.75 -6.18 -4.13
CA ALA A 113 -12.10 -5.62 -5.31
C ALA A 113 -10.59 -5.90 -5.36
N GLY A 114 -9.92 -6.00 -4.19
CA GLY A 114 -8.49 -6.29 -4.10
C GLY A 114 -8.10 -7.77 -4.25
N PHE A 115 -9.04 -8.71 -4.07
CA PHE A 115 -8.74 -10.16 -4.04
C PHE A 115 -9.32 -10.94 -5.23
N GLY A 116 -10.04 -10.29 -6.14
CA GLY A 116 -10.67 -10.94 -7.29
C GLY A 116 -9.71 -11.78 -8.15
N SER A 117 -8.45 -11.35 -8.31
CA SER A 117 -7.42 -12.12 -9.04
C SER A 117 -6.97 -13.38 -8.31
N PHE A 118 -6.91 -13.36 -6.98
CA PHE A 118 -6.55 -14.50 -6.15
C PHE A 118 -7.66 -15.57 -6.17
N PHE A 119 -8.93 -15.16 -6.08
CA PHE A 119 -10.05 -16.10 -6.17
C PHE A 119 -10.12 -16.83 -7.51
N LYS A 120 -9.77 -16.15 -8.62
CA LYS A 120 -9.63 -16.79 -9.94
C LYS A 120 -8.52 -17.86 -9.99
N LYS A 121 -7.57 -17.80 -9.05
CA LYS A 121 -6.50 -18.80 -8.88
C LYS A 121 -6.81 -19.83 -7.79
N GLY A 122 -8.07 -19.90 -7.33
CA GLY A 122 -8.52 -20.89 -6.35
C GLY A 122 -8.17 -20.57 -4.90
N TRP A 123 -7.72 -19.35 -4.60
CA TRP A 123 -7.45 -18.94 -3.22
C TRP A 123 -8.75 -18.88 -2.42
N LYS A 124 -8.67 -19.27 -1.15
CA LYS A 124 -9.77 -19.21 -0.18
C LYS A 124 -9.27 -18.54 1.10
N ARG A 125 -10.18 -18.08 1.96
CA ARG A 125 -9.80 -17.45 3.23
C ARG A 125 -10.90 -17.56 4.27
N PHE A 126 -10.52 -17.30 5.51
CA PHE A 126 -11.39 -17.11 6.66
C PHE A 126 -10.96 -15.82 7.37
N TYR A 127 -11.92 -15.01 7.80
CA TYR A 127 -11.64 -13.73 8.44
C TYR A 127 -11.75 -13.85 9.95
N LEU A 128 -10.73 -13.36 10.65
CA LEU A 128 -10.69 -13.35 12.12
C LEU A 128 -11.23 -12.02 12.69
N LYS A 129 -10.54 -10.92 12.38
CA LYS A 129 -10.84 -9.58 12.87
C LYS A 129 -10.98 -8.59 11.71
N TRP A 130 -11.78 -7.56 11.93
CA TRP A 130 -11.84 -6.36 11.10
C TRP A 130 -11.47 -5.16 11.99
N TYR A 131 -10.29 -4.59 11.78
CA TYR A 131 -9.62 -3.72 12.76
C TYR A 131 -9.54 -4.43 14.12
N ASP A 132 -9.92 -3.76 15.21
CA ASP A 132 -9.83 -4.28 16.57
C ASP A 132 -11.02 -5.18 16.97
N LYS A 133 -11.94 -5.46 16.03
CA LYS A 133 -13.16 -6.23 16.33
C LYS A 133 -13.11 -7.62 15.70
N ALA A 134 -13.27 -8.64 16.53
CA ALA A 134 -13.46 -10.01 16.08
C ALA A 134 -14.84 -10.20 15.41
N LEU A 135 -14.88 -11.04 14.38
CA LEU A 135 -16.13 -11.46 13.77
C LEU A 135 -16.78 -12.55 14.64
N PRO A 136 -18.12 -12.60 14.76
CA PRO A 136 -18.79 -13.64 15.57
C PRO A 136 -18.43 -15.07 15.17
N SER A 137 -18.18 -15.31 13.88
CA SER A 137 -17.71 -16.61 13.38
C SER A 137 -16.30 -16.95 13.87
N ALA A 138 -15.43 -15.95 14.01
CA ALA A 138 -14.07 -16.15 14.49
C ALA A 138 -14.03 -16.39 16.00
N GLU A 139 -14.87 -15.68 16.77
CA GLU A 139 -15.02 -15.94 18.21
C GLU A 139 -15.49 -17.38 18.49
N ALA A 140 -16.39 -17.90 17.64
CA ALA A 140 -16.91 -19.25 17.77
C ALA A 140 -15.92 -20.33 17.31
N LEU A 141 -15.20 -20.10 16.21
CA LEU A 141 -14.41 -21.14 15.53
C LEU A 141 -12.90 -21.06 15.80
N CYS A 142 -12.40 -19.89 16.20
CA CYS A 142 -10.98 -19.66 16.53
C CYS A 142 -10.82 -18.87 17.84
N PRO A 143 -11.42 -19.34 18.95
CA PRO A 143 -11.45 -18.59 20.20
C PRO A 143 -10.04 -18.27 20.72
N LYS A 144 -9.09 -19.20 20.61
CA LYS A 144 -7.73 -18.98 21.12
C LYS A 144 -7.00 -17.96 20.26
N THR A 145 -7.09 -18.08 18.94
CA THR A 145 -6.43 -17.14 18.01
C THR A 145 -6.98 -15.72 18.14
N VAL A 146 -8.28 -15.56 18.44
CA VAL A 146 -8.90 -14.25 18.61
C VAL A 146 -8.48 -13.56 19.91
N GLU A 147 -8.13 -14.32 20.95
CA GLU A 147 -7.71 -13.78 22.25
C GLU A 147 -6.26 -13.25 22.25
N LEU A 148 -5.44 -13.67 21.28
CA LEU A 148 -4.11 -13.12 21.02
C LEU A 148 -4.17 -11.69 20.47
#